data_AF-A0A927RRG7-F1
#
_entry.id   AF-A0A927RRG7-F1
#
_cell.length_a   1.000
_cell.length_b   1.000
_cell.length_c   1.000
_cell.angle_alpha   90.00
_cell.angle_beta   90.00
_cell.angle_gamma   90.00
#
_symmetry.space_group_name_H-M   'P 1'
#
loop_
_entity.id
_entity.type
_entity.pdbx_description
1 polymer ?
#
loop_
_entity_poly.entity_id
_entity_poly.type
_entity_poly.pdbx_seq_one_letter_code
_entity_poly.pdbx_strand_id
1 'polypeptide(L)'
;MEKEKKYSLLAKLGLICATVIWGSTFVILKNALDSVPTYFILSFRFLSATLLLSLIFFKKLKLINKTYLWQGGLIGVCLALAYIFQTVGLIHTTPGKNAFLTATYCV
;
A
#
# COMPACT_ATOMS: atom_id res chain seq x y z
N MET A 1 -5.42 -19.09 -29.79
CA MET A 1 -4.91 -19.88 -28.64
C MET A 1 -3.54 -19.43 -28.13
N GLU A 2 -2.57 -19.08 -28.98
CA GLU A 2 -1.21 -18.74 -28.53
C GLU A 2 -1.08 -17.35 -27.85
N LYS A 3 -1.84 -16.35 -28.31
CA LYS A 3 -1.90 -15.02 -27.65
C LYS A 3 -2.50 -15.08 -26.24
N GLU A 4 -3.58 -15.85 -26.06
CA GLU A 4 -4.21 -16.10 -24.74
C GLU A 4 -3.22 -16.74 -23.74
N LYS A 5 -2.41 -17.71 -24.19
CA LYS A 5 -1.34 -18.28 -23.37
C LYS A 5 -0.27 -17.24 -23.00
N LYS A 6 0.13 -16.35 -23.92
CA LYS A 6 1.08 -15.27 -23.64
C LYS A 6 0.54 -14.26 -22.63
N TYR A 7 -0.72 -13.83 -22.76
CA TYR A 7 -1.34 -12.93 -21.78
C TYR A 7 -1.52 -13.60 -20.42
N SER A 8 -1.87 -14.88 -20.38
CA SER A 8 -1.91 -15.67 -19.14
C SER A 8 -0.53 -15.77 -18.48
N LEU A 9 0.54 -15.98 -19.26
CA LEU A 9 1.91 -16.02 -18.74
C LEU A 9 2.37 -14.65 -18.21
N LEU A 10 2.09 -13.58 -18.95
CA LEU A 10 2.39 -12.21 -18.52
C LEU A 10 1.62 -11.84 -17.24
N ALA A 11 0.34 -12.22 -17.14
CA ALA A 11 -0.45 -12.01 -15.93
C ALA A 11 0.11 -12.78 -14.72
N LYS A 12 0.52 -14.04 -14.92
CA LYS A 12 1.17 -14.85 -13.88
C LYS A 12 2.50 -14.26 -13.43
N LEU A 13 3.34 -13.81 -14.37
CA LEU A 13 4.60 -13.15 -14.05
C LEU A 13 4.37 -11.82 -13.33
N GLY A 14 3.37 -11.04 -13.76
CA GLY A 14 2.97 -9.80 -13.09
C GLY A 14 2.52 -10.04 -11.65
N LEU A 15 1.75 -11.09 -11.41
CA LEU A 15 1.34 -11.52 -10.07
C LEU A 15 2.55 -11.89 -9.20
N ILE A 16 3.49 -12.68 -9.73
CA ILE A 16 4.72 -13.04 -8.99
C ILE A 16 5.57 -11.81 -8.68
N CYS A 17 5.73 -10.89 -9.62
CA CYS A 17 6.47 -9.66 -9.37
C CYS A 17 5.79 -8.80 -8.30
N ALA A 18 4.46 -8.66 -8.37
CA ALA A 18 3.69 -7.91 -7.40
C ALA A 18 3.80 -8.52 -5.98
N THR A 19 3.74 -9.84 -5.84
CA THR A 19 3.88 -10.51 -4.53
C THR A 19 5.30 -10.37 -3.97
N VAL A 20 6.33 -10.44 -4.80
CA VAL A 20 7.73 -10.20 -4.39
C VAL A 20 7.94 -8.76 -3.93
N ILE A 21 7.47 -7.78 -4.71
CA ILE A 21 7.58 -6.35 -4.37
C ILE A 21 6.82 -6.06 -3.07
N TRP A 22 5.61 -6.59 -2.93
CA TRP A 22 4.79 -6.40 -1.74
C TRP A 22 5.41 -7.06 -0.50
N GLY A 23 5.85 -8.31 -0.60
CA GLY A 23 6.46 -9.05 0.51
C GLY A 23 7.79 -8.46 0.97
N SER A 24 8.66 -8.06 0.03
CA SER A 24 9.95 -7.42 0.34
C SER A 24 9.80 -6.09 1.08
N THR A 25 8.71 -5.36 0.83
CA THR A 25 8.40 -4.10 1.53
C THR A 25 8.32 -4.29 3.05
N PHE A 26 7.80 -5.40 3.56
CA PHE A 26 7.76 -5.66 5.00
C PHE A 26 9.15 -5.81 5.62
N VAL A 27 10.09 -6.42 4.89
CA VAL A 27 11.48 -6.58 5.34
C VAL A 27 12.17 -5.22 5.36
N ILE A 28 12.01 -4.43 4.30
CA ILE A 28 12.58 -3.08 4.20
C ILE A 28 12.00 -2.18 5.29
N LEU A 29 10.68 -2.23 5.51
CA LEU A 29 10.00 -1.42 6.51
C LEU A 29 10.45 -1.78 7.93
N LYS A 30 10.66 -3.07 8.22
CA LYS A 30 11.21 -3.50 9.51
C LYS A 30 12.61 -2.94 9.75
N ASN A 31 13.50 -3.02 8.77
CA ASN A 31 14.85 -2.42 8.86
C ASN A 31 14.79 -0.89 8.99
N ALA A 32 13.88 -0.22 8.28
CA ALA A 32 13.74 1.23 8.34
C ALA A 32 13.18 1.72 9.69
N LEU A 33 12.29 0.93 10.32
CA LEU A 33 11.74 1.20 11.65
C LEU A 33 12.78 1.16 12.76
N ASP A 34 13.88 0.43 12.58
CA ASP A 34 14.98 0.39 13.56
C ASP A 34 15.79 1.70 13.60
N SER A 35 15.72 2.51 12.54
CA SER A 35 16.48 3.77 12.41
C SER A 35 15.60 5.03 12.35
N VAL A 36 14.33 4.90 11.99
CA VAL A 36 13.43 6.03 11.71
C VAL A 36 12.06 5.82 12.37
N PRO A 37 11.48 6.84 13.04
CA PRO A 37 10.17 6.74 13.64
C PRO A 37 9.07 6.33 12.65
N THR A 38 8.21 5.41 13.08
CA THR A 38 7.07 4.85 12.33
C THR A 38 6.22 5.89 11.64
N TYR A 39 5.84 6.95 12.36
CA TYR A 39 4.99 8.01 11.86
C TYR A 39 5.66 8.81 10.74
N PHE A 40 6.99 8.91 10.73
CA PHE A 40 7.72 9.63 9.70
C PHE A 40 7.73 8.86 8.38
N ILE A 41 8.02 7.55 8.43
CA ILE A 41 7.97 6.67 7.26
C ILE A 41 6.56 6.65 6.66
N LEU A 42 5.54 6.53 7.52
CA LEU A 42 4.16 6.47 7.07
C LEU A 42 3.70 7.80 6.46
N SER A 43 4.06 8.92 7.09
CA SER A 43 3.76 10.27 6.56
C SER A 43 4.44 10.47 5.21
N PHE A 44 5.72 10.13 5.08
CA PHE A 44 6.43 10.23 3.80
C PHE A 44 5.77 9.38 2.71
N ARG A 45 5.33 8.15 3.04
CA ARG A 45 4.67 7.26 2.08
C ARG A 45 3.32 7.80 1.60
N PHE A 46 2.47 8.26 2.51
CA PHE A 46 1.19 8.84 2.11
C PHE A 46 1.34 10.21 1.43
N LEU A 47 2.25 11.08 1.89
CA LEU A 47 2.50 12.37 1.27
C LEU A 47 3.05 12.23 -0.14
N SER A 48 4.06 11.36 -0.34
CA SER A 48 4.60 11.10 -1.68
C SER A 48 3.54 10.51 -2.61
N ALA A 49 2.73 9.56 -2.14
CA ALA A 49 1.62 9.01 -2.92
C ALA A 49 0.58 10.09 -3.29
N THR A 50 0.17 10.93 -2.33
CA THR A 50 -0.78 12.02 -2.56
C THR A 50 -0.22 13.05 -3.54
N LEU A 51 1.04 13.46 -3.40
CA LEU A 51 1.68 14.41 -4.31
C LEU A 51 1.77 13.86 -5.73
N LEU A 52 2.23 12.61 -5.89
CA LEU A 52 2.35 11.97 -7.20
C LEU A 52 0.98 11.81 -7.87
N LEU A 53 -0.03 11.31 -7.16
CA LEU A 53 -1.38 11.18 -7.71
C LEU A 53 -1.99 12.55 -8.03
N SER A 54 -1.76 13.56 -7.18
CA SER A 54 -2.24 14.92 -7.39
C SER A 54 -1.63 15.53 -8.66
N LEU A 55 -0.34 15.32 -8.92
CA LEU A 55 0.33 15.80 -10.13
C LEU A 55 -0.18 15.08 -11.39
N ILE A 56 -0.30 13.74 -11.35
CA ILE A 56 -0.76 12.95 -12.50
C ILE A 56 -2.22 13.26 -12.85
N PHE A 57 -3.08 13.39 -11.84
CA PHE A 57 -4.52 13.60 -12.01
C PHE A 57 -4.97 15.03 -11.76
N PHE A 58 -4.07 16.02 -11.85
CA PHE A 58 -4.35 17.43 -11.55
C PHE A 58 -5.60 17.97 -12.26
N LYS A 59 -5.82 17.56 -13.52
CA LYS A 59 -7.01 17.97 -14.29
C LYS A 59 -8.31 17.38 -13.74
N LYS A 60 -8.27 16.17 -13.16
CA LYS A 60 -9.42 15.48 -12.56
C LYS A 60 -9.72 15.93 -11.13
N LEU A 61 -8.76 16.56 -10.44
CA LEU A 61 -8.99 17.16 -9.12
C LEU A 61 -10.08 18.25 -9.15
N LYS A 62 -10.23 18.94 -10.29
CA LYS A 62 -11.28 19.96 -10.48
C LYS A 62 -12.71 19.37 -10.49
N LEU A 63 -12.86 18.06 -10.63
CA LEU A 63 -14.15 17.35 -10.61
C LEU A 63 -14.50 16.82 -9.22
N ILE A 64 -13.65 17.05 -8.20
CA ILE A 64 -13.91 16.59 -6.85
C ILE A 64 -15.05 17.41 -6.24
N ASN A 65 -16.15 16.72 -5.92
CA ASN A 65 -17.27 17.27 -5.18
C ASN A 65 -17.05 17.12 -3.66
N LYS A 66 -17.72 17.96 -2.86
CA LYS A 66 -17.60 17.94 -1.38
C LYS A 66 -17.93 16.57 -0.78
N THR A 67 -18.87 15.83 -1.37
CA THR A 67 -19.22 14.46 -1.00
C THR A 67 -18.08 13.48 -1.25
N TYR A 68 -17.38 13.59 -2.38
CA TYR A 68 -16.20 12.76 -2.67
C TYR A 68 -15.06 13.04 -1.71
N LEU A 69 -14.89 14.31 -1.32
CA LEU A 69 -13.88 14.68 -0.32
C LEU A 69 -14.19 14.09 1.06
N TRP A 70 -15.46 14.10 1.47
CA TRP A 70 -15.89 13.50 2.74
C TRP A 70 -15.77 11.98 2.74
N GLN A 71 -16.27 11.31 1.70
CA GLN A 71 -16.18 9.85 1.57
C GLN A 71 -14.72 9.39 1.41
N GLY A 72 -13.94 10.09 0.59
CA GLY A 72 -12.52 9.84 0.43
C GLY A 72 -11.73 10.10 1.71
N GLY A 73 -12.10 11.13 2.47
CA GLY A 73 -11.54 11.41 3.79
C GLY A 73 -11.84 10.30 4.79
N LEU A 74 -13.08 9.83 4.87
CA LEU A 74 -13.47 8.74 5.77
C LEU A 74 -12.70 7.44 5.44
N ILE A 75 -12.65 7.05 4.17
CA ILE A 75 -11.91 5.88 3.71
C ILE A 75 -10.40 6.06 3.96
N GLY A 76 -9.88 7.27 3.71
CA GLY A 76 -8.48 7.61 3.94
C GLY A 76 -8.09 7.51 5.42
N VAL A 77 -8.94 7.98 6.33
CA VAL A 77 -8.72 7.85 7.79
C VAL A 77 -8.76 6.39 8.21
N CYS A 78 -9.75 5.61 7.76
CA CYS A 78 -9.80 4.17 8.03
C CYS A 78 -8.55 3.44 7.52
N LEU A 79 -8.09 3.78 6.31
CA LEU A 79 -6.88 3.22 5.72
C LEU A 79 -5.63 3.61 6.51
N ALA A 80 -5.51 4.87 6.91
CA ALA A 80 -4.40 5.35 7.72
C ALA A 80 -4.34 4.63 9.07
N LEU A 81 -5.48 4.47 9.75
CA LEU A 81 -5.58 3.68 10.99
C LEU A 81 -5.15 2.24 10.76
N ALA A 82 -5.67 1.57 9.72
CA ALA A 82 -5.28 0.21 9.38
C ALA A 82 -3.76 0.08 9.15
N TYR A 83 -3.15 1.02 8.44
CA TYR A 83 -1.70 1.04 8.24
C TYR A 83 -0.91 1.35 9.50
N ILE A 84 -1.41 2.22 10.39
CA ILE A 84 -0.78 2.46 11.70
C ILE A 84 -0.80 1.18 12.53
N PHE A 85 -1.96 0.52 12.65
CA PHE A 85 -2.08 -0.76 13.35
C PHE A 85 -1.17 -1.83 12.74
N GLN A 86 -1.13 -1.93 11.41
CA GLN A 86 -0.23 -2.84 10.71
C GLN A 86 1.23 -2.54 11.01
N THR A 87 1.64 -1.27 10.97
CA THR A 87 3.05 -0.90 11.15
C THR A 87 3.48 -1.00 12.61
N VAL A 88 2.62 -0.64 13.57
CA VAL A 88 2.87 -0.88 15.01
C VAL A 88 2.94 -2.38 15.30
N GLY A 89 2.04 -3.19 14.71
CA GLY A 89 2.13 -4.63 14.78
C GLY A 89 3.45 -5.18 14.22
N LEU A 90 4.03 -4.55 13.19
CA LEU A 90 5.34 -4.90 12.65
C LEU A 90 6.50 -4.60 13.62
N ILE A 91 6.37 -3.59 14.49
CA ILE A 91 7.38 -3.29 15.51
C ILE A 91 7.43 -4.44 16.52
N HIS A 92 6.27 -4.89 16.99
CA HIS A 92 6.16 -5.92 18.03
C HIS A 92 6.24 -7.36 17.51
N THR A 93 6.18 -7.59 16.20
CA THR A 93 6.18 -8.94 15.62
C THR A 93 7.22 -9.10 14.50
N THR A 94 7.38 -10.31 13.99
CA THR A 94 8.23 -10.57 12.83
C THR A 94 7.50 -10.23 11.52
N PRO A 95 8.21 -9.76 10.47
CA PRO A 95 7.61 -9.50 9.16
C PRO A 95 6.75 -10.65 8.64
N GLY A 96 7.16 -11.90 8.86
CA GLY A 96 6.40 -13.09 8.47
C GLY A 96 5.04 -13.24 9.15
N LYS A 97 4.93 -12.94 10.46
CA LYS A 97 3.66 -13.00 11.20
C LYS A 97 2.71 -11.88 10.78
N ASN A 98 3.24 -10.69 10.51
CA ASN A 98 2.45 -9.55 10.03
C ASN A 98 1.91 -9.81 8.60
N ALA A 99 2.77 -10.31 7.71
CA ALA A 99 2.38 -10.68 6.36
C ALA A 99 1.31 -11.79 6.36
N PHE A 100 1.42 -12.78 7.26
CA PHE A 100 0.41 -13.82 7.42
C PHE A 100 -0.95 -13.26 7.84
N LEU A 101 -1.00 -12.45 8.91
CA LEU A 101 -2.26 -11.83 9.37
C LEU A 101 -2.89 -10.94 8.30
N THR A 102 -2.06 -10.20 7.55
CA THR A 102 -2.53 -9.37 6.44
C THR A 102 -3.10 -10.22 5.29
N ALA A 103 -2.45 -11.34 4.95
CA ALA A 103 -2.94 -12.25 3.92
C ALA A 103 -4.25 -12.95 4.33
N THR A 104 -4.38 -13.35 5.59
CA THR A 104 -5.63 -13.94 6.13
C THR A 104 -6.79 -12.95 6.13
N TYR A 105 -6.54 -11.65 6.27
CA TYR A 105 -7.59 -10.64 6.14
C TYR A 105 -8.09 -10.48 4.69
N CYS A 106 -7.22 -10.68 3.69
CA CYS A 106 -7.55 -10.51 2.27
C CYS A 106 -8.12 -11.78 1.59
N VAL A 107 -8.10 -12.92 2.27
CA VAL A 107 -8.69 -14.20 1.82
C VAL A 107 -10.03 -14.41 2.50
#